data_AF-A0AA96QF31-F1
#
_entry.id   AF-A0AA96QF31-F1
#
_cell.length_a   1.000
_cell.length_b   1.000
_cell.length_c   1.000
_cell.angle_alpha   90.00
_cell.angle_beta   90.00
_cell.angle_gamma   90.00
#
_symmetry.space_group_name_H-M   'P 1'
#
loop_
_entity.id
_entity.type
_entity.pdbx_description
1 polymer ?
#
loop_
_entity_poly.entity_id
_entity_poly.type
_entity_poly.pdbx_seq_one_letter_code
_entity_poly.pdbx_strand_id
1 'polypeptide(L)'
;MSAPVHLPAGLPAWTLRAATVLACAAIALVLAGNGVHGVALGLFALVTLAAVAVPASAAPALVIGFAAIALVFTDGDPLRPSVLLVVVLLHLVHITCALAAVTPARARLHPRALRGPARRFAATQLLVFALAGVVALLPSGGTEPVVEVAGLASAVGLVVAAVLLMRARS
;
A
#
# COMPACT_ATOMS: atom_id res chain seq x y z
N MET A 1 -39.00 22.20 -9.31
CA MET A 1 -37.96 22.55 -8.33
C MET A 1 -37.69 21.31 -7.50
N SER A 2 -36.50 20.71 -7.61
CA SER A 2 -36.15 19.52 -6.84
C SER A 2 -35.89 19.91 -5.38
N ALA A 3 -36.46 19.18 -4.42
CA ALA A 3 -36.25 19.43 -3.00
C ALA A 3 -34.75 19.39 -2.64
N PRO A 4 -34.27 20.21 -1.71
CA PRO A 4 -32.87 20.18 -1.28
C PRO A 4 -32.53 18.80 -0.70
N VAL A 5 -31.52 18.14 -1.28
CA VAL A 5 -31.02 16.86 -0.79
C VAL A 5 -30.23 17.11 0.49
N HIS A 6 -30.78 16.73 1.64
CA HIS A 6 -30.03 16.69 2.89
C HIS A 6 -28.96 15.58 2.80
N LEU A 7 -27.72 15.98 2.55
CA LEU A 7 -26.58 15.08 2.69
C LEU A 7 -26.29 14.91 4.20
N PRO A 8 -26.28 13.68 4.74
CA PRO A 8 -25.90 13.47 6.13
C PRO A 8 -24.45 13.88 6.36
N ALA A 9 -24.10 14.18 7.61
CA ALA A 9 -22.78 14.70 7.98
C ALA A 9 -21.65 13.79 7.45
N GLY A 10 -20.83 14.32 6.55
CA GLY A 10 -19.65 13.61 6.02
C GLY A 10 -18.49 13.60 7.01
N LEU A 11 -17.63 12.59 6.89
CA LEU A 11 -16.39 12.48 7.64
C LEU A 11 -15.41 13.58 7.21
N PRO A 12 -14.63 14.18 8.12
CA PRO A 12 -13.65 15.19 7.73
C PRO A 12 -12.51 14.54 6.92
N ALA A 13 -12.01 15.22 5.89
CA ALA A 13 -10.97 14.66 4.99
C ALA A 13 -9.67 14.25 5.70
N TRP A 14 -9.37 14.81 6.88
CA TRP A 14 -8.21 14.40 7.68
C TRP A 14 -8.28 12.92 8.12
N THR A 15 -9.46 12.30 8.11
CA THR A 15 -9.61 10.87 8.44
C THR A 15 -8.82 9.96 7.49
N LEU A 16 -8.61 10.36 6.23
CA LEU A 16 -7.76 9.61 5.30
C LEU A 16 -6.31 9.60 5.77
N ARG A 17 -5.79 10.74 6.23
CA ARG A 17 -4.44 10.86 6.79
C ARG A 17 -4.31 10.07 8.10
N ALA A 18 -5.33 10.12 8.95
CA ALA A 18 -5.36 9.30 10.17
C ALA A 18 -5.36 7.80 9.85
N ALA A 19 -6.11 7.37 8.84
CA ALA A 19 -6.09 5.97 8.38
C ALA A 19 -4.71 5.57 7.85
N THR A 20 -4.02 6.45 7.10
CA THR A 20 -2.62 6.24 6.68
C THR A 20 -1.69 6.09 7.88
N VAL A 21 -1.80 6.98 8.88
CA VAL A 21 -0.98 6.91 10.11
C VAL A 21 -1.20 5.58 10.84
N LEU A 22 -2.46 5.17 11.02
CA LEU A 22 -2.79 3.90 11.68
C LEU A 22 -2.26 2.69 10.90
N ALA A 23 -2.38 2.70 9.57
CA ALA A 23 -1.85 1.64 8.73
C ALA A 23 -0.31 1.58 8.82
N CYS A 24 0.39 2.72 8.76
CA CYS A 24 1.83 2.76 8.92
C CYS A 24 2.28 2.35 10.33
N ALA A 25 1.55 2.74 11.37
CA ALA A 25 1.83 2.30 12.74
C ALA A 25 1.70 0.77 12.87
N ALA A 26 0.64 0.19 12.29
CA ALA A 26 0.49 -1.26 12.24
C ALA A 26 1.62 -1.93 11.46
N ILE A 27 2.06 -1.37 10.33
CA ILE A 27 3.24 -1.87 9.60
C ILE A 27 4.49 -1.81 10.48
N ALA A 28 4.74 -0.70 11.16
CA ALA A 28 5.90 -0.56 12.05
C ALA A 28 5.89 -1.61 13.18
N LEU A 29 4.72 -1.91 13.74
CA LEU A 29 4.57 -2.98 14.74
C LEU A 29 4.87 -4.36 14.15
N VAL A 30 4.40 -4.64 12.93
CA VAL A 30 4.72 -5.91 12.27
C VAL A 30 6.22 -6.00 11.96
N LEU A 31 6.83 -4.94 11.44
CA LEU A 31 8.27 -4.89 11.18
C LEU A 31 9.08 -5.12 12.46
N ALA A 32 8.71 -4.45 13.56
CA ALA A 32 9.32 -4.67 14.87
C ALA A 32 9.16 -6.12 15.34
N GLY A 33 7.97 -6.71 15.19
CA GLY A 33 7.73 -8.11 15.51
C GLY A 33 8.50 -9.12 14.65
N ASN A 34 9.03 -8.69 13.49
CA ASN A 34 9.90 -9.50 12.62
C ASN A 34 11.39 -9.11 12.77
N GLY A 35 11.77 -8.41 13.84
CA GLY A 35 13.17 -8.11 14.17
C GLY A 35 13.74 -6.82 13.57
N VAL A 36 12.91 -6.00 12.90
CA VAL A 36 13.35 -4.70 12.36
C VAL A 36 13.31 -3.65 13.47
N HIS A 37 14.47 -3.11 13.87
CA HIS A 37 14.57 -2.18 15.01
C HIS A 37 15.47 -0.96 14.73
N GLY A 38 15.54 -0.05 15.70
CA GLY A 38 16.50 1.06 15.75
C GLY A 38 16.39 2.02 14.57
N VAL A 39 17.52 2.23 13.89
CA VAL A 39 17.64 3.19 12.78
C VAL A 39 16.66 2.88 11.65
N ALA A 40 16.42 1.60 11.34
CA ALA A 40 15.50 1.20 10.28
C ALA A 40 14.06 1.66 10.57
N LEU A 41 13.55 1.45 11.79
CA LEU A 41 12.23 1.95 12.19
C LEU A 41 12.18 3.48 12.24
N GLY A 42 13.28 4.13 12.65
CA GLY A 42 13.40 5.59 12.60
C GLY A 42 13.26 6.16 11.18
N LEU A 43 13.93 5.53 10.20
CA LEU A 43 13.82 5.89 8.79
C LEU A 43 12.40 5.64 8.26
N PHE A 44 11.80 4.49 8.59
CA PHE A 44 10.42 4.18 8.21
C PHE A 44 9.43 5.22 8.76
N ALA A 45 9.59 5.63 10.03
CA ALA A 45 8.79 6.68 10.64
C ALA A 45 8.96 8.02 9.91
N LEU A 46 10.19 8.40 9.54
CA LEU A 46 10.45 9.63 8.80
C LEU A 46 9.74 9.64 7.44
N VAL A 47 9.85 8.54 6.68
CA VAL A 47 9.18 8.40 5.38
C VAL A 47 7.65 8.37 5.55
N THR A 48 7.15 7.74 6.61
CA THR A 48 5.73 7.75 6.97
C THR A 48 5.22 9.17 7.21
N LEU A 49 5.95 9.96 8.00
CA LEU A 49 5.60 11.36 8.24
C LEU A 49 5.53 12.16 6.94
N ALA A 50 6.50 11.96 6.04
CA ALA A 50 6.49 12.59 4.71
C ALA A 50 5.27 12.16 3.88
N ALA A 51 4.92 10.87 3.86
CA ALA A 51 3.76 10.34 3.14
C ALA A 51 2.43 10.89 3.68
N VAL A 52 2.32 11.04 5.00
CA VAL A 52 1.13 11.59 5.66
C VAL A 52 1.03 13.10 5.44
N ALA A 53 2.15 13.82 5.49
CA ALA A 53 2.20 15.27 5.30
C ALA A 53 1.95 15.67 3.85
N VAL A 54 2.55 14.96 2.89
CA VAL A 54 2.47 15.23 1.45
C VAL A 54 2.07 13.96 0.70
N PRO A 55 0.76 13.59 0.70
CA PRO A 55 0.29 12.36 0.07
C PRO A 55 0.51 12.27 -1.44
N ALA A 56 0.65 13.41 -2.12
CA ALA A 56 0.93 13.49 -3.55
C ALA A 56 2.43 13.34 -3.90
N SER A 57 3.31 13.15 -2.91
CA SER A 57 4.75 12.98 -3.12
C SER A 57 5.12 11.54 -3.48
N ALA A 58 6.42 11.28 -3.67
CA ALA A 58 6.96 9.93 -3.81
C ALA A 58 7.01 9.14 -2.48
N ALA A 59 6.78 9.78 -1.33
CA ALA A 59 6.93 9.15 -0.02
C ALA A 59 6.05 7.91 0.20
N PRO A 60 4.77 7.84 -0.23
CA PRO A 60 3.98 6.61 -0.10
C PRO A 60 4.62 5.41 -0.83
N ALA A 61 5.24 5.64 -1.97
CA ALA A 61 5.97 4.59 -2.69
C ALA A 61 7.23 4.15 -1.92
N LEU A 62 7.92 5.09 -1.28
CA LEU A 62 9.05 4.77 -0.40
C LEU A 62 8.62 3.99 0.85
N VAL A 63 7.46 4.26 1.44
CA VAL A 63 6.90 3.44 2.54
C VAL A 63 6.72 1.99 2.10
N ILE A 64 6.16 1.79 0.90
CA ILE A 64 5.92 0.47 0.31
C ILE A 64 7.25 -0.25 0.04
N GLY A 65 8.17 0.42 -0.66
CA GLY A 65 9.49 -0.14 -0.98
C GLY A 65 10.28 -0.49 0.28
N PHE A 66 10.30 0.40 1.27
CA PHE A 66 11.01 0.17 2.53
C PHE A 66 10.48 -1.07 3.24
N ALA A 67 9.16 -1.18 3.45
CA ALA A 67 8.58 -2.31 4.17
C ALA A 67 8.81 -3.64 3.43
N ALA A 68 8.71 -3.64 2.09
CA ALA A 68 9.01 -4.81 1.28
C ALA A 68 10.49 -5.24 1.43
N ILE A 69 11.43 -4.31 1.28
CA ILE A 69 12.86 -4.56 1.42
C ILE A 69 13.19 -5.06 2.83
N ALA A 70 12.65 -4.41 3.86
CA ALA A 70 12.89 -4.78 5.25
C ALA A 70 12.48 -6.23 5.51
N LEU A 71 11.32 -6.66 5.00
CA LEU A 71 10.85 -8.04 5.18
C LEU A 71 11.65 -9.07 4.38
N VAL A 72 12.22 -8.70 3.23
CA VAL A 72 13.12 -9.59 2.46
C VAL A 72 14.37 -9.94 3.27
N PHE A 73 14.89 -9.01 4.08
CA PHE A 73 16.04 -9.25 4.96
C PHE A 73 15.68 -9.89 6.31
N THR A 74 14.42 -10.26 6.52
CA THR A 74 14.00 -11.00 7.71
C THR A 74 13.78 -12.46 7.37
N ASP A 75 14.29 -13.36 8.21
CA ASP A 75 14.14 -14.79 8.01
C ASP A 75 12.68 -15.26 8.06
N GLY A 76 12.39 -16.34 7.35
CA GLY A 76 11.12 -17.06 7.42
C GLY A 76 10.37 -17.16 6.09
N ASP A 77 9.26 -17.90 6.11
CA ASP A 77 8.41 -18.14 4.95
C ASP A 77 7.88 -16.81 4.37
N PRO A 78 8.04 -16.51 3.07
CA PRO A 78 7.48 -15.32 2.42
C PRO A 78 5.94 -15.25 2.49
N LEU A 79 5.27 -16.38 2.72
CA LEU A 79 3.80 -16.48 2.82
C LEU A 79 3.30 -16.46 4.28
N ARG A 80 4.19 -16.22 5.24
CA ARG A 80 3.79 -16.12 6.65
C ARG A 80 2.74 -15.02 6.86
N PRO A 81 1.84 -15.16 7.86
CA PRO A 81 0.75 -14.22 8.08
C PRO A 81 1.17 -12.76 8.25
N SER A 82 2.35 -12.49 8.83
CA SER A 82 2.87 -11.12 9.00
C SER A 82 3.15 -10.43 7.66
N VAL A 83 3.72 -11.14 6.69
CA VAL A 83 3.99 -10.59 5.35
C VAL A 83 2.69 -10.30 4.62
N LEU A 84 1.75 -11.25 4.65
CA LEU A 84 0.42 -11.08 4.04
C LEU A 84 -0.33 -9.89 4.63
N LEU A 85 -0.25 -9.69 5.95
CA LEU A 85 -0.82 -8.53 6.63
C LEU A 85 -0.17 -7.22 6.15
N VAL A 86 1.16 -7.18 6.03
CA VAL A 86 1.87 -5.99 5.54
C VAL A 86 1.45 -5.65 4.10
N VAL A 87 1.24 -6.64 3.23
CA VAL A 87 0.73 -6.40 1.86
C VAL A 87 -0.62 -5.66 1.90
N VAL A 88 -1.56 -6.11 2.75
CA VAL A 88 -2.88 -5.44 2.92
C VAL A 88 -2.70 -4.00 3.42
N LEU A 89 -1.87 -3.81 4.44
CA LEU A 89 -1.64 -2.50 5.06
C LEU A 89 -0.97 -1.54 4.08
N LEU A 90 -0.01 -2.01 3.27
CA LEU A 90 0.65 -1.21 2.24
C LEU A 90 -0.32 -0.78 1.14
N HIS A 91 -1.22 -1.67 0.72
CA HIS A 91 -2.28 -1.30 -0.22
C HIS A 91 -3.21 -0.24 0.39
N LEU A 92 -3.55 -0.38 1.67
CA LEU A 92 -4.35 0.62 2.38
C LEU A 92 -3.63 1.98 2.47
N VAL A 93 -2.32 2.00 2.75
CA VAL A 93 -1.48 3.22 2.71
C VAL A 93 -1.55 3.85 1.32
N HIS A 94 -1.34 3.07 0.27
CA HIS A 94 -1.38 3.54 -1.11
C HIS A 94 -2.72 4.24 -1.44
N ILE A 95 -3.85 3.56 -1.18
CA ILE A 95 -5.18 4.10 -1.48
C ILE A 95 -5.51 5.32 -0.62
N THR A 96 -5.22 5.28 0.69
CA THR A 96 -5.51 6.41 1.58
C THR A 96 -4.69 7.65 1.22
N CYS A 97 -3.42 7.48 0.85
CA CYS A 97 -2.60 8.57 0.31
C CYS A 97 -3.14 9.08 -1.03
N ALA A 98 -3.49 8.21 -1.97
CA ALA A 98 -4.03 8.60 -3.27
C ALA A 98 -5.34 9.40 -3.13
N LEU A 99 -6.25 8.94 -2.27
CA LEU A 99 -7.49 9.67 -1.97
C LEU A 99 -7.21 10.99 -1.25
N ALA A 100 -6.26 11.02 -0.32
CA ALA A 100 -5.89 12.23 0.40
C ALA A 100 -5.21 13.27 -0.51
N ALA A 101 -4.51 12.83 -1.55
CA ALA A 101 -3.86 13.69 -2.53
C ALA A 101 -4.87 14.46 -3.40
N VAL A 102 -5.99 13.83 -3.75
CA VAL A 102 -7.03 14.43 -4.61
C VAL A 102 -8.17 15.08 -3.82
N THR A 103 -8.22 14.89 -2.50
CA THR A 103 -9.28 15.45 -1.64
C THR A 103 -8.80 16.74 -0.98
N PRO A 104 -9.52 17.87 -1.12
CA PRO A 104 -9.19 19.10 -0.40
C PRO A 104 -9.18 18.88 1.11
N ALA A 105 -8.21 19.46 1.82
CA ALA A 105 -8.01 19.20 3.26
C ALA A 105 -9.22 19.56 4.14
N ARG A 106 -10.04 20.54 3.72
CA ARG A 106 -11.24 20.99 4.45
C ARG A 106 -12.53 20.31 3.97
N ALA A 107 -12.45 19.39 3.01
CA ALA A 107 -13.61 18.71 2.47
C ALA A 107 -14.22 17.73 3.49
N ARG A 108 -15.49 17.40 3.28
CA ARG A 108 -16.19 16.32 3.99
C ARG A 108 -16.46 15.16 3.03
N LEU A 109 -15.96 13.98 3.39
CA LEU A 109 -16.11 12.75 2.66
C LEU A 109 -17.36 12.00 3.11
N HIS A 110 -18.30 11.81 2.19
CA HIS A 110 -19.43 10.96 2.44
C HIS A 110 -19.00 9.48 2.35
N PRO A 111 -19.27 8.60 3.35
CA PRO A 111 -18.81 7.20 3.31
C PRO A 111 -19.23 6.43 2.05
N ARG A 112 -20.38 6.78 1.47
CA ARG A 112 -20.83 6.22 0.18
C ARG A 112 -19.85 6.48 -0.97
N ALA A 113 -19.10 7.58 -0.96
CA ALA A 113 -18.08 7.87 -1.97
C ALA A 113 -16.88 6.92 -1.87
N LEU A 114 -16.63 6.32 -0.70
CA LEU A 114 -15.56 5.35 -0.50
C LEU A 114 -15.93 3.94 -0.98
N ARG A 115 -17.19 3.67 -1.36
CA ARG A 115 -17.62 2.33 -1.81
C ARG A 115 -16.88 1.87 -3.06
N GLY A 116 -16.67 2.76 -4.03
CA GLY A 116 -15.93 2.45 -5.25
C GLY A 116 -14.48 2.05 -4.96
N PRO A 117 -13.70 2.91 -4.26
CA PRO A 117 -12.36 2.57 -3.80
C PRO A 117 -12.30 1.30 -2.94
N ALA A 118 -13.22 1.13 -1.98
CA ALA A 118 -13.25 -0.05 -1.11
C ALA A 118 -13.50 -1.36 -1.88
N ARG A 119 -14.37 -1.34 -2.91
CA ARG A 119 -14.59 -2.51 -3.77
C ARG A 119 -13.34 -2.87 -4.57
N ARG A 120 -12.64 -1.86 -5.12
CA ARG A 120 -11.39 -2.08 -5.85
C ARG A 120 -10.30 -2.64 -4.94
N PHE A 121 -10.14 -2.06 -3.75
CA PHE A 121 -9.25 -2.58 -2.72
C PHE A 121 -9.53 -4.05 -2.42
N ALA A 122 -10.78 -4.40 -2.10
CA ALA A 122 -11.16 -5.77 -1.78
C ALA A 122 -10.90 -6.72 -2.96
N ALA A 123 -11.28 -6.33 -4.18
CA ALA A 123 -11.06 -7.14 -5.38
C ALA A 123 -9.57 -7.38 -5.64
N THR A 124 -8.74 -6.33 -5.58
CA THR A 124 -7.29 -6.48 -5.77
C THR A 124 -6.67 -7.31 -4.65
N GLN A 125 -7.09 -7.12 -3.40
CA GLN A 125 -6.55 -7.89 -2.28
C GLN A 125 -6.91 -9.38 -2.37
N LEU A 126 -8.14 -9.70 -2.77
CA LEU A 126 -8.56 -11.08 -3.04
C LEU A 126 -7.74 -11.70 -4.18
N LEU A 127 -7.50 -10.96 -5.26
CA LEU A 127 -6.66 -11.43 -6.37
C LEU A 127 -5.22 -11.68 -5.92
N VAL A 128 -4.63 -10.75 -5.16
CA VAL A 128 -3.27 -10.89 -4.64
C VAL A 128 -3.17 -12.10 -3.70
N PHE A 129 -4.16 -12.33 -2.83
CA PHE A 129 -4.19 -13.52 -1.98
C PHE A 129 -4.42 -14.81 -2.75
N ALA A 130 -5.24 -14.80 -3.80
CA ALA A 130 -5.39 -15.95 -4.68
C ALA A 130 -4.05 -16.29 -5.36
N LEU A 131 -3.32 -15.29 -5.86
CA LEU A 131 -1.99 -15.46 -6.43
C LEU A 131 -0.98 -15.98 -5.40
N ALA A 132 -0.99 -15.42 -4.18
CA ALA A 132 -0.16 -15.93 -3.08
C ALA A 132 -0.48 -17.40 -2.76
N GLY A 133 -1.76 -17.78 -2.80
CA GLY A 133 -2.19 -19.17 -2.65
C GLY A 133 -1.68 -20.08 -3.77
N VAL A 134 -1.66 -19.60 -5.02
CA VAL A 134 -1.04 -20.34 -6.15
C VAL A 134 0.45 -20.50 -5.93
N VAL A 135 1.15 -19.43 -5.51
CA VAL A 135 2.59 -19.48 -5.19
C VAL A 135 2.88 -20.49 -4.08
N ALA A 136 1.99 -20.62 -3.09
CA ALA A 136 2.12 -21.60 -2.02
C ALA A 136 2.15 -23.07 -2.49
N LEU A 137 1.58 -23.35 -3.68
CA LEU A 137 1.55 -24.69 -4.27
C LEU A 137 2.78 -25.00 -5.12
N LEU A 138 3.62 -23.99 -5.40
CA LEU A 138 4.84 -24.19 -6.17
C LEU A 138 5.90 -24.87 -5.29
N PRO A 139 6.74 -25.76 -5.88
CA PRO A 139 7.83 -26.38 -5.16
C PRO A 139 8.76 -25.31 -4.55
N SER A 140 8.97 -25.37 -3.24
CA SER A 140 9.92 -24.51 -2.55
C SER A 140 11.33 -25.05 -2.74
N GLY A 141 12.19 -24.24 -3.36
CA GLY A 141 13.58 -24.57 -3.67
C GLY A 141 14.28 -23.37 -4.31
N GLY A 142 15.61 -23.46 -4.47
CA GLY A 142 16.37 -22.43 -5.18
C GLY A 142 15.83 -22.30 -6.60
N THR A 143 15.36 -21.11 -6.96
CA THR A 143 15.01 -20.82 -8.36
C THR A 143 16.32 -20.58 -9.11
N GLU A 144 16.43 -21.02 -10.37
CA GLU A 144 17.63 -20.69 -11.14
C GLU A 144 17.81 -19.16 -11.18
N PRO A 145 19.02 -18.63 -10.96
CA PRO A 145 19.25 -17.18 -10.92
C PRO A 145 18.75 -16.44 -12.17
N VAL A 146 18.78 -17.11 -13.33
CA VAL A 146 18.26 -16.57 -14.59
C VAL A 146 16.74 -16.33 -14.52
N VAL A 147 16.00 -17.26 -13.90
CA VAL A 147 14.55 -17.15 -13.73
C VAL A 147 14.21 -16.05 -12.72
N GLU A 148 14.98 -15.93 -11.63
CA GLU A 148 14.82 -14.83 -10.67
C GLU A 148 15.06 -13.46 -11.32
N VAL A 149 16.14 -13.31 -12.08
CA VAL A 149 16.47 -12.06 -12.78
C VAL A 149 15.42 -11.73 -13.84
N ALA A 150 14.96 -12.72 -14.61
CA ALA A 150 13.89 -12.52 -15.60
C ALA A 150 12.57 -12.11 -14.91
N GLY A 151 12.24 -12.74 -13.78
CA GLY A 151 11.12 -12.37 -12.93
C GLY A 151 11.21 -10.92 -12.47
N LEU A 152 12.34 -10.51 -11.89
CA LEU A 152 12.58 -9.14 -11.44
C LEU A 152 12.50 -8.14 -12.61
N ALA A 153 13.15 -8.45 -13.73
CA ALA A 153 13.16 -7.60 -14.92
C ALA A 153 11.75 -7.43 -15.49
N SER A 154 10.93 -8.49 -15.51
CA SER A 154 9.53 -8.41 -15.96
C SER A 154 8.68 -7.55 -15.02
N ALA A 155 8.85 -7.69 -13.70
CA ALA A 155 8.13 -6.88 -12.72
C ALA A 155 8.50 -5.39 -12.84
N VAL A 156 9.80 -5.08 -12.93
CA VAL A 156 10.29 -3.71 -13.17
C VAL A 156 9.78 -3.18 -14.50
N GLY A 157 9.85 -3.98 -15.57
CA GLY A 157 9.37 -3.64 -16.90
C GLY A 157 7.89 -3.28 -16.92
N LEU A 158 7.05 -4.06 -16.23
CA LEU A 158 5.61 -3.78 -16.08
C LEU A 158 5.35 -2.45 -15.37
N VAL A 159 6.09 -2.16 -14.29
CA VAL A 159 5.97 -0.89 -13.56
C VAL A 159 6.39 0.28 -14.45
N VAL A 160 7.53 0.17 -15.14
CA VAL A 160 8.03 1.21 -16.04
C VAL A 160 7.04 1.44 -17.19
N ALA A 161 6.55 0.38 -17.83
CA ALA A 161 5.56 0.47 -18.90
C ALA A 161 4.28 1.15 -18.43
N ALA A 162 3.76 0.80 -17.24
CA ALA A 162 2.59 1.44 -16.66
C ALA A 162 2.81 2.95 -16.44
N VAL A 163 3.98 3.34 -15.90
CA VAL A 163 4.33 4.76 -15.70
C VAL A 163 4.43 5.50 -17.04
N LEU A 164 5.08 4.92 -18.05
CA LEU A 164 5.22 5.52 -19.37
C LEU A 164 3.84 5.70 -20.05
N LEU A 165 2.97 4.70 -19.95
CA LEU A 165 1.60 4.76 -20.47
C LEU A 165 0.76 5.83 -19.76
N MET A 166 0.95 6.02 -18.46
CA MET A 166 0.27 7.09 -17.73
C MET A 166 0.76 8.48 -18.16
N ARG A 167 2.07 8.66 -18.37
CA ARG A 167 2.64 9.92 -18.87
C ARG A 167 2.22 10.25 -20.31
N ALA A 168 2.03 9.24 -21.15
CA ALA A 168 1.60 9.46 -22.53
C ALA A 168 0.14 9.92 -22.66
N ARG A 169 -0.65 9.82 -21.59
CA ARG A 169 -2.08 10.21 -21.55
C ARG A 169 -2.35 11.53 -20.83
N SER A 170 -1.32 12.15 -20.25
CA SER A 170 -1.38 13.45 -19.59
C SER A 170 -0.84 14.54 -20.51
#